data_AF-A0A534C3H9-F1
#
_entry.id   AF-A0A534C3H9-F1
#
_cell.length_a   1.000
_cell.length_b   1.000
_cell.length_c   1.000
_cell.angle_alpha   90.00
_cell.angle_beta   90.00
_cell.angle_gamma   90.00
#
_symmetry.space_group_name_H-M   'P 1'
#
loop_
_entity.id
_entity.type
_entity.pdbx_description
1 polymer ?
#
loop_
_entity_poly.entity_id
_entity_poly.type
_entity_poly.pdbx_seq_one_letter_code
_entity_poly.pdbx_strand_id
1 'polypeptide(L)'
;MTAGGAASQIPDWNPANAGARKLYTYIGTNTPASPVNLTSSSSYAVTTTNPLITNAILGVGTATSHDNTINYARGEDLKDENANGIKTEPRYAMGDPLHSQPAVVIYGGTTASPNINDAAIFAATNDGYLHAFDVTNGHELWAFIPQELLGDLNAMYTNSPTSPKHYELDGSIRILKYDINGDGIVDAAAGDRVIAYFGNGRGGSMYYAVDVTSKTTPKFLWAIGPATTGLSGIGQTWSTPAITRVNASGATQNSQKFVLVFGGGYDSAEEGYSYQTSEYFCSPGQPAPRI
;
A
#
# COMPACT_ATOMS: atom_id res chain seq x y z
N MET A 1 12.96 -29.09 1.58
CA MET A 1 13.91 -28.02 1.22
C MET A 1 13.50 -26.78 1.98
N THR A 2 14.37 -26.26 2.84
CA THR A 2 14.20 -25.03 3.62
C THR A 2 14.70 -23.83 2.80
N ALA A 3 14.22 -23.70 1.56
CA ALA A 3 14.60 -22.67 0.62
C ALA A 3 13.30 -21.91 0.30
N GLY A 4 13.05 -20.71 0.83
CA GLY A 4 13.91 -19.53 0.79
C GLY A 4 13.18 -18.53 -0.11
N GLY A 5 12.60 -17.48 0.49
CA GLY A 5 11.80 -16.47 -0.20
C GLY A 5 10.90 -15.70 0.78
N ALA A 6 10.55 -14.46 0.46
CA ALA A 6 9.77 -13.59 1.36
C ALA A 6 8.45 -14.23 1.82
N ALA A 7 7.79 -15.00 0.96
CA ALA A 7 6.55 -15.69 1.30
C ALA A 7 6.69 -16.71 2.44
N SER A 8 7.88 -17.32 2.63
CA SER A 8 8.15 -18.22 3.77
C SER A 8 8.25 -17.50 5.11
N GLN A 9 8.34 -16.17 5.08
CA GLN A 9 8.42 -15.31 6.26
C GLN A 9 7.10 -14.56 6.52
N ILE A 10 6.07 -14.81 5.70
CA ILE A 10 4.71 -14.39 5.99
C ILE A 10 4.17 -15.34 7.07
N PRO A 11 3.66 -14.82 8.20
CA PRO A 11 3.18 -15.65 9.30
C PRO A 11 2.11 -16.64 8.85
N ASP A 12 2.19 -17.86 9.38
CA ASP A 12 1.29 -18.94 9.06
C ASP A 12 -0.18 -18.52 9.24
N TRP A 13 -1.02 -18.92 8.29
CA TRP A 13 -2.46 -18.88 8.51
C TRP A 13 -2.81 -19.81 9.67
N ASN A 14 -3.45 -19.27 10.70
CA ASN A 14 -3.94 -20.05 11.84
C ASN A 14 -5.33 -19.56 12.28
N PRO A 15 -6.37 -20.41 12.22
CA PRO A 15 -7.72 -20.05 12.64
C PRO A 15 -7.85 -19.82 14.15
N ALA A 16 -6.91 -20.30 14.97
CA ALA A 16 -6.90 -20.23 16.44
C ALA A 16 -6.02 -19.11 17.05
N ASN A 17 -5.45 -18.21 16.23
CA ASN A 17 -4.91 -16.89 16.61
C ASN A 17 -3.82 -16.80 17.72
N ALA A 18 -2.56 -16.96 17.32
CA ALA A 18 -1.43 -16.25 17.93
C ALA A 18 -0.26 -15.99 16.95
N GLY A 19 -0.17 -16.74 15.85
CA GLY A 19 0.74 -16.51 14.71
C GLY A 19 0.05 -15.95 13.47
N ALA A 20 -1.21 -15.52 13.58
CA ALA A 20 -1.97 -15.08 12.42
C ALA A 20 -1.42 -13.78 11.84
N ARG A 21 -1.16 -13.81 10.54
CA ARG A 21 -0.79 -12.66 9.71
C ARG A 21 -1.57 -11.40 10.10
N LYS A 22 -0.86 -10.31 10.43
CA LYS A 22 -1.45 -9.01 10.77
C LYS A 22 -1.75 -8.23 9.50
N LEU A 23 -2.93 -8.45 8.93
CA LEU A 23 -3.42 -7.74 7.78
C LEU A 23 -4.41 -6.64 8.20
N TYR A 24 -4.12 -5.41 7.82
CA TYR A 24 -4.90 -4.23 8.17
C TYR A 24 -5.53 -3.54 6.96
N THR A 25 -6.65 -2.88 7.19
CA THR A 25 -7.29 -1.96 6.26
C THR A 25 -7.92 -0.80 7.02
N TYR A 26 -8.25 0.29 6.32
CA TYR A 26 -9.00 1.40 6.89
C TYR A 26 -10.19 1.72 5.99
N ILE A 27 -11.39 1.38 6.44
CA ILE A 27 -12.67 1.66 5.76
C ILE A 27 -13.26 2.91 6.40
N GLY A 28 -13.27 4.03 5.67
CA GLY A 28 -13.69 5.32 6.21
C GLY A 28 -13.35 6.49 5.30
N THR A 29 -13.31 7.70 5.85
CA THR A 29 -12.96 8.91 5.09
C THR A 29 -11.47 8.92 4.73
N ASN A 30 -11.14 9.09 3.45
CA ASN A 30 -9.76 9.10 2.95
C ASN A 30 -8.85 10.14 3.61
N THR A 31 -9.38 11.19 4.22
CA THR A 31 -8.64 12.14 5.05
C THR A 31 -9.23 12.18 6.47
N PRO A 32 -8.88 11.20 7.35
CA PRO A 32 -9.39 11.19 8.72
C PRO A 32 -8.95 12.45 9.49
N ALA A 33 -9.76 12.87 10.47
CA ALA A 33 -9.48 14.05 11.30
C ALA A 33 -8.20 13.91 12.14
N SER A 34 -7.71 12.70 12.34
CA SER A 34 -6.45 12.40 13.04
C SER A 34 -5.86 11.08 12.51
N PRO A 35 -4.54 10.88 12.62
CA PRO A 35 -3.90 9.59 12.28
C PRO A 35 -4.58 8.40 12.97
N VAL A 36 -4.96 7.39 12.20
CA VAL A 36 -5.69 6.23 12.70
C VAL A 36 -4.74 5.09 12.98
N ASN A 37 -4.58 4.71 14.26
CA ASN A 37 -3.78 3.55 14.64
C ASN A 37 -4.48 2.25 14.22
N LEU A 38 -3.93 1.56 13.22
CA LEU A 38 -4.53 0.34 12.66
C LEU A 38 -4.50 -0.84 13.64
N THR A 39 -3.67 -0.80 14.68
CA THR A 39 -3.62 -1.85 15.70
C THR A 39 -4.61 -1.63 16.85
N SER A 40 -5.37 -0.52 16.84
CA SER A 40 -6.19 -0.10 17.99
C SER A 40 -7.57 -0.75 18.06
N SER A 41 -8.04 -1.35 16.97
CA SER A 41 -9.37 -1.94 16.90
C SER A 41 -9.40 -3.12 15.91
N SER A 42 -10.22 -4.13 16.20
CA SER A 42 -10.51 -5.23 15.28
C SER A 42 -11.24 -4.77 14.01
N SER A 43 -11.87 -3.58 14.01
CA SER A 43 -12.50 -2.98 12.84
C SER A 43 -11.50 -2.64 11.73
N TYR A 44 -10.20 -2.55 12.04
CA TYR A 44 -9.13 -2.33 11.06
C TYR A 44 -8.46 -3.63 10.63
N ALA A 45 -8.77 -4.76 11.28
CA ALA A 45 -8.21 -6.05 10.92
C ALA A 45 -8.99 -6.67 9.76
N VAL A 46 -8.30 -7.15 8.73
CA VAL A 46 -8.93 -7.92 7.65
C VAL A 46 -9.17 -9.34 8.16
N THR A 47 -10.38 -9.60 8.63
CA THR A 47 -10.81 -10.87 9.23
C THR A 47 -12.26 -11.15 8.86
N THR A 48 -12.66 -12.42 8.84
CA THR A 48 -14.05 -12.82 8.55
C THR A 48 -15.06 -12.26 9.55
N THR A 49 -14.59 -11.91 10.74
CA THR A 49 -15.39 -11.31 11.82
C THR A 49 -15.50 -9.78 11.74
N ASN A 50 -14.81 -9.12 10.81
CA ASN A 50 -14.88 -7.66 10.69
C ASN A 50 -16.18 -7.26 9.96
N PRO A 51 -17.16 -6.64 10.64
CA PRO A 51 -18.46 -6.34 10.03
C PRO A 51 -18.41 -5.22 8.99
N LEU A 52 -17.30 -4.46 8.91
CA LEU A 52 -17.14 -3.40 7.92
C LEU A 52 -16.75 -3.96 6.55
N ILE A 53 -16.10 -5.12 6.51
CA ILE A 53 -15.81 -5.82 5.25
C ILE A 53 -17.07 -6.58 4.90
N THR A 54 -17.83 -6.10 3.91
CA THR A 54 -19.11 -6.70 3.54
C THR A 54 -18.98 -7.49 2.24
N ASN A 55 -19.95 -8.37 1.98
CA ASN A 55 -20.11 -9.03 0.69
C ASN A 55 -20.07 -8.05 -0.49
N ALA A 56 -20.67 -6.87 -0.32
CA ALA A 56 -20.70 -5.83 -1.34
C ALA A 56 -19.31 -5.23 -1.60
N ILE A 57 -18.52 -4.98 -0.55
CA ILE A 57 -17.14 -4.48 -0.68
C ILE A 57 -16.26 -5.50 -1.41
N LEU A 58 -16.40 -6.78 -1.10
CA LEU A 58 -15.62 -7.85 -1.73
C LEU A 58 -16.17 -8.28 -3.10
N GLY A 59 -17.34 -7.79 -3.53
CA GLY A 59 -17.99 -8.21 -4.78
C GLY A 59 -18.42 -9.69 -4.80
N VAL A 60 -18.84 -10.25 -3.65
CA VAL A 60 -19.23 -11.66 -3.52
C VAL A 60 -20.70 -11.83 -3.17
N GLY A 61 -21.29 -12.98 -3.53
CA GLY A 61 -22.73 -13.25 -3.35
C GLY A 61 -23.13 -13.97 -2.06
N THR A 62 -22.20 -14.60 -1.33
CA THR A 62 -22.51 -15.45 -0.17
C THR A 62 -21.54 -15.25 0.99
N ALA A 63 -21.97 -15.57 2.21
CA ALA A 63 -21.11 -15.53 3.40
C ALA A 63 -19.90 -16.48 3.28
N THR A 64 -20.08 -17.65 2.67
CA THR A 64 -18.97 -18.59 2.40
C THR A 64 -17.95 -17.99 1.44
N SER A 65 -18.40 -17.34 0.35
CA SER A 65 -17.49 -16.65 -0.57
C SER A 65 -16.76 -15.49 0.11
N HIS A 66 -17.44 -14.76 0.99
CA HIS A 66 -16.83 -13.70 1.80
C HIS A 66 -15.69 -14.23 2.68
N ASP A 67 -15.97 -15.29 3.44
CA ASP A 67 -14.98 -15.87 4.35
C ASP A 67 -13.79 -16.46 3.59
N ASN A 68 -14.05 -17.15 2.48
CA ASN A 68 -13.01 -17.70 1.62
C ASN A 68 -12.11 -16.61 1.02
N THR A 69 -12.69 -15.52 0.50
CA THR A 69 -11.92 -14.40 -0.05
C THR A 69 -11.01 -13.79 1.01
N ILE A 70 -11.52 -13.55 2.22
CA ILE A 70 -10.73 -12.99 3.32
C ILE A 70 -9.64 -13.96 3.78
N ASN A 71 -9.96 -15.23 3.95
CA ASN A 71 -8.97 -16.20 4.40
C ASN A 71 -7.86 -16.42 3.36
N TYR A 72 -8.21 -16.46 2.07
CA TYR A 72 -7.22 -16.50 0.99
C TYR A 72 -6.33 -15.26 0.99
N ALA A 73 -6.91 -14.07 1.15
CA ALA A 73 -6.16 -12.81 1.29
C ALA A 73 -5.19 -12.84 2.49
N ARG A 74 -5.58 -13.51 3.58
CA ARG A 74 -4.75 -13.73 4.76
C ARG A 74 -3.72 -14.85 4.60
N GLY A 75 -3.77 -15.61 3.51
CA GLY A 75 -2.80 -16.64 3.17
C GLY A 75 -3.23 -18.08 3.48
N GLU A 76 -4.54 -18.40 3.54
CA GLU A 76 -5.01 -19.80 3.57
C GLU A 76 -4.92 -20.44 2.17
N ASP A 77 -4.36 -21.65 2.07
CA ASP A 77 -4.31 -22.43 0.83
C ASP A 77 -5.64 -23.14 0.52
N LEU A 78 -6.73 -22.37 0.38
CA LEU A 78 -8.07 -22.90 0.10
C LEU A 78 -8.14 -23.68 -1.23
N LYS A 79 -7.19 -23.44 -2.14
CA LYS A 79 -7.17 -24.01 -3.48
C LYS A 79 -6.27 -25.23 -3.61
N ASP A 80 -5.53 -25.62 -2.57
CA ASP A 80 -4.55 -26.72 -2.62
C ASP A 80 -3.56 -26.46 -3.76
N GLU A 81 -2.95 -25.28 -3.77
CA GLU A 81 -2.05 -24.81 -4.83
C GLU A 81 -0.82 -25.71 -5.00
N ASN A 82 -0.42 -26.40 -3.94
CA ASN A 82 0.68 -27.37 -3.96
C ASN A 82 0.23 -28.81 -4.29
N ALA A 83 -1.08 -29.05 -4.45
CA ALA A 83 -1.71 -30.32 -4.77
C ALA A 83 -1.36 -31.47 -3.79
N ASN A 84 -1.17 -31.18 -2.50
CA ASN A 84 -0.91 -32.17 -1.46
C ASN A 84 -2.19 -32.67 -0.75
N GLY A 85 -3.34 -32.07 -1.05
CA GLY A 85 -4.65 -32.41 -0.48
C GLY A 85 -4.99 -31.71 0.84
N ILE A 86 -4.13 -30.82 1.34
CA ILE A 86 -4.29 -30.06 2.59
C ILE A 86 -4.64 -28.62 2.23
N LYS A 87 -5.82 -28.16 2.67
CA LYS A 87 -6.32 -26.80 2.36
C LYS A 87 -6.32 -25.83 3.54
N THR A 88 -6.12 -26.37 4.73
CA THR A 88 -6.08 -25.62 5.99
C THR A 88 -4.62 -25.39 6.38
N GLU A 89 -3.82 -24.89 5.44
CA GLU A 89 -2.40 -24.62 5.61
C GLU A 89 -2.00 -23.27 5.01
N PRO A 90 -0.82 -22.73 5.37
CA PRO A 90 -0.33 -21.49 4.82
C PRO A 90 -0.02 -21.60 3.32
N ARG A 91 -0.52 -20.61 2.57
CA ARG A 91 -0.16 -20.35 1.19
C ARG A 91 1.14 -19.57 1.14
N TYR A 92 2.24 -20.23 0.75
CA TYR A 92 3.56 -19.59 0.63
C TYR A 92 3.72 -18.81 -0.68
N ALA A 93 2.84 -17.83 -0.90
CA ALA A 93 2.90 -16.94 -2.05
C ALA A 93 2.68 -15.48 -1.64
N MET A 94 3.32 -14.59 -2.39
CA MET A 94 3.29 -13.14 -2.22
C MET A 94 3.23 -12.50 -3.61
N GLY A 95 2.40 -11.49 -3.78
CA GLY A 95 2.33 -10.70 -5.00
C GLY A 95 3.68 -10.14 -5.42
N ASP A 96 3.84 -9.90 -6.71
CA ASP A 96 5.09 -9.40 -7.25
C ASP A 96 5.24 -7.88 -7.05
N PRO A 97 6.41 -7.41 -6.56
CA PRO A 97 6.76 -6.00 -6.61
C PRO A 97 7.32 -5.70 -8.02
N LEU A 98 6.46 -5.25 -8.94
CA LEU A 98 6.86 -5.12 -10.35
C LEU A 98 7.55 -3.79 -10.64
N HIS A 99 6.89 -2.66 -10.37
CA HIS A 99 7.48 -1.32 -10.53
C HIS A 99 7.79 -0.64 -9.19
N SER A 100 7.44 -1.27 -8.07
CA SER A 100 7.80 -0.79 -6.74
C SER A 100 9.18 -1.28 -6.31
N GLN A 101 10.02 -0.38 -5.83
CA GLN A 101 11.27 -0.74 -5.14
C GLN A 101 11.04 -0.78 -3.63
N PRO A 102 11.41 -1.87 -2.92
CA PRO A 102 11.34 -1.91 -1.47
C PRO A 102 12.17 -0.80 -0.82
N ALA A 103 11.65 -0.21 0.25
CA ALA A 103 12.32 0.82 1.03
C ALA A 103 12.80 0.26 2.37
N VAL A 104 14.03 0.55 2.75
CA VAL A 104 14.59 0.15 4.07
C VAL A 104 14.60 1.36 4.99
N VAL A 105 14.11 1.17 6.21
CA VAL A 105 14.18 2.17 7.29
C VAL A 105 14.91 1.58 8.47
N ILE A 106 15.97 2.26 8.90
CA ILE A 106 16.68 1.93 10.13
C ILE A 106 16.11 2.79 11.27
N TYR A 107 15.59 2.14 12.31
CA TYR A 107 15.00 2.76 13.51
C TYR A 107 16.03 2.98 14.62
N GLY A 108 17.14 2.24 14.63
CA GLY A 108 18.28 2.54 15.48
C GLY A 108 18.18 2.04 16.92
N GLY A 109 17.11 1.33 17.31
CA GLY A 109 16.94 0.76 18.64
C GLY A 109 16.45 1.78 19.66
N THR A 110 17.16 1.89 20.79
CA THR A 110 16.84 2.89 21.83
C THR A 110 18.11 3.61 22.26
N THR A 111 17.99 4.77 22.89
CA THR A 111 19.16 5.53 23.37
C THR A 111 20.03 4.72 24.33
N ALA A 112 19.41 3.85 25.14
CA ALA A 112 20.11 2.96 26.07
C ALA A 112 20.72 1.73 25.39
N SER A 113 20.21 1.33 24.22
CA SER A 113 20.68 0.17 23.46
C SER A 113 20.56 0.42 21.95
N PRO A 114 21.47 1.22 21.37
CA PRO A 114 21.46 1.49 19.93
C PRO A 114 21.67 0.22 19.12
N ASN A 115 20.93 0.08 18.02
CA ASN A 115 20.97 -1.11 17.17
C ASN A 115 20.71 -0.75 15.71
N ILE A 116 21.74 -0.84 14.86
CA ILE A 116 21.59 -0.59 13.41
C ILE A 116 20.76 -1.67 12.70
N ASN A 117 20.66 -2.87 13.29
CA ASN A 117 19.83 -3.96 12.78
C ASN A 117 18.37 -3.80 13.21
N ASP A 118 18.04 -2.81 14.04
CA ASP A 118 16.66 -2.42 14.27
C ASP A 118 16.16 -1.66 13.03
N ALA A 119 15.70 -2.41 12.04
CA ALA A 119 15.29 -1.91 10.75
C ALA A 119 14.08 -2.68 10.20
N ALA A 120 13.32 -2.03 9.32
CA ALA A 120 12.20 -2.65 8.60
C ALA A 120 12.33 -2.40 7.09
N ILE A 121 11.87 -3.38 6.31
CA ILE A 121 11.70 -3.29 4.86
C ILE A 121 10.22 -3.07 4.57
N PHE A 122 9.91 -2.05 3.76
CA PHE A 122 8.58 -1.79 3.24
C PHE A 122 8.53 -2.18 1.77
N ALA A 123 7.57 -3.02 1.37
CA ALA A 123 7.42 -3.47 0.00
C ALA A 123 5.95 -3.42 -0.43
N ALA A 124 5.68 -2.81 -1.58
CA ALA A 124 4.35 -2.79 -2.18
C ALA A 124 4.28 -3.88 -3.25
N THR A 125 3.13 -4.53 -3.37
CA THR A 125 2.94 -5.67 -4.28
C THR A 125 1.66 -5.51 -5.09
N ASN A 126 1.63 -6.16 -6.25
CA ASN A 126 0.43 -6.23 -7.07
C ASN A 126 -0.71 -7.03 -6.43
N ASP A 127 -0.54 -7.66 -5.26
CA ASP A 127 -1.70 -8.19 -4.52
C ASP A 127 -2.46 -7.06 -3.77
N GLY A 128 -1.99 -5.81 -3.86
CA GLY A 128 -2.59 -4.64 -3.22
C GLY A 128 -2.11 -4.35 -1.81
N TYR A 129 -1.05 -5.03 -1.36
CA TYR A 129 -0.51 -4.89 -0.02
C TYR A 129 0.74 -4.03 0.03
N LEU A 130 0.80 -3.12 1.01
CA LEU A 130 2.05 -2.62 1.57
C LEU A 130 2.45 -3.53 2.73
N HIS A 131 3.53 -4.28 2.55
CA HIS A 131 4.13 -5.15 3.55
C HIS A 131 5.19 -4.42 4.35
N ALA A 132 5.35 -4.78 5.61
CA ALA A 132 6.49 -4.44 6.46
C ALA A 132 7.15 -5.71 6.97
N PHE A 133 8.46 -5.86 6.75
CA PHE A 133 9.24 -7.02 7.19
C PHE A 133 10.35 -6.59 8.14
N ASP A 134 10.63 -7.39 9.16
CA ASP A 134 11.81 -7.18 10.01
C ASP A 134 13.07 -7.61 9.25
N VAL A 135 14.11 -6.77 9.25
CA VAL A 135 15.36 -7.03 8.51
C VAL A 135 16.14 -8.22 9.08
N THR A 136 15.99 -8.52 10.37
CA THR A 136 16.85 -9.51 11.05
C THR A 136 16.47 -10.95 10.71
N ASN A 137 15.18 -11.21 10.53
CA ASN A 137 14.66 -12.55 10.30
C ASN A 137 13.75 -12.64 9.06
N GLY A 138 13.40 -11.51 8.44
CA GLY A 138 12.50 -11.45 7.29
C GLY A 138 11.01 -11.55 7.64
N HIS A 139 10.66 -11.71 8.93
CA HIS A 139 9.28 -11.92 9.38
C HIS A 139 8.39 -10.72 9.04
N GLU A 140 7.21 -10.96 8.45
CA GLU A 140 6.23 -9.90 8.18
C GLU A 140 5.69 -9.35 9.50
N LEU A 141 5.97 -8.07 9.76
CA LEU A 141 5.46 -7.35 10.92
C LEU A 141 3.96 -7.07 10.77
N TRP A 142 3.56 -6.68 9.57
CA TRP A 142 2.18 -6.42 9.16
C TRP A 142 2.09 -6.21 7.64
N ALA A 143 0.87 -6.29 7.11
CA ALA A 143 0.52 -5.83 5.79
C ALA A 143 -0.68 -4.86 5.86
N PHE A 144 -0.75 -3.91 4.94
CA PHE A 144 -1.85 -2.96 4.81
C PHE A 144 -2.43 -3.00 3.40
N ILE A 145 -3.75 -3.14 3.29
CA ILE A 145 -4.50 -3.00 2.03
C ILE A 145 -5.41 -1.76 2.11
N PRO A 146 -5.24 -0.78 1.20
CA PRO A 146 -6.17 0.33 1.03
C PRO A 146 -7.61 -0.16 0.78
N GLN A 147 -8.60 0.59 1.28
CA GLN A 147 -10.01 0.19 1.12
C GLN A 147 -10.44 0.10 -0.34
N GLU A 148 -9.85 0.91 -1.23
CA GLU A 148 -10.18 0.91 -2.66
C GLU A 148 -9.84 -0.43 -3.34
N LEU A 149 -8.91 -1.20 -2.77
CA LEU A 149 -8.42 -2.46 -3.31
C LEU A 149 -9.09 -3.69 -2.67
N LEU A 150 -9.99 -3.51 -1.70
CA LEU A 150 -10.68 -4.62 -1.05
C LEU A 150 -11.58 -5.40 -2.03
N GLY A 151 -12.13 -4.73 -3.03
CA GLY A 151 -12.94 -5.37 -4.08
C GLY A 151 -12.14 -6.31 -4.98
N ASP A 152 -10.83 -6.08 -5.11
CA ASP A 152 -9.96 -6.87 -5.98
C ASP A 152 -9.54 -8.20 -5.32
N LEU A 153 -9.70 -8.33 -4.01
CA LEU A 153 -9.39 -9.57 -3.28
C LEU A 153 -10.15 -10.79 -3.82
N ASN A 154 -11.38 -10.61 -4.29
CA ASN A 154 -12.14 -11.70 -4.91
C ASN A 154 -11.60 -12.05 -6.30
N ALA A 155 -11.08 -11.08 -7.06
CA ALA A 155 -10.40 -11.36 -8.32
C ALA A 155 -9.10 -12.15 -8.08
N MET A 156 -8.32 -11.78 -7.06
CA MET A 156 -7.15 -12.55 -6.61
C MET A 156 -7.51 -13.97 -6.18
N TYR A 157 -8.59 -14.12 -5.40
CA TYR A 157 -9.04 -15.43 -4.95
C TYR A 157 -9.53 -16.28 -6.13
N THR A 158 -10.37 -15.74 -7.02
CA THR A 158 -10.89 -16.51 -8.16
C THR A 158 -9.80 -16.86 -9.16
N ASN A 159 -8.83 -15.96 -9.38
CA ASN A 159 -7.66 -16.11 -10.25
C ASN A 159 -8.04 -16.68 -11.63
N SER A 160 -8.91 -15.98 -12.34
CA SER A 160 -9.38 -16.42 -13.66
C SER A 160 -8.20 -16.49 -14.65
N PRO A 161 -8.01 -17.61 -15.37
CA PRO A 161 -6.88 -17.78 -16.29
C PRO A 161 -6.95 -16.86 -17.51
N THR A 162 -8.10 -16.23 -17.75
CA THR A 162 -8.30 -15.26 -18.84
C THR A 162 -8.30 -13.81 -18.36
N SER A 163 -8.10 -13.56 -17.06
CA SER A 163 -8.01 -12.20 -16.53
C SER A 163 -6.72 -11.54 -17.01
N PRO A 164 -6.74 -10.25 -17.39
CA PRO A 164 -5.50 -9.50 -17.55
C PRO A 164 -4.73 -9.50 -16.23
N LYS A 165 -3.42 -9.24 -16.30
CA LYS A 165 -2.61 -9.05 -15.10
C LYS A 165 -3.21 -7.92 -14.26
N HIS A 166 -3.37 -8.20 -12.98
CA HIS A 166 -3.79 -7.22 -12.01
C HIS A 166 -2.60 -6.37 -11.57
N TYR A 167 -2.87 -5.07 -11.45
CA TYR A 167 -1.93 -4.08 -10.94
C TYR A 167 -2.67 -3.32 -9.85
N GLU A 168 -2.18 -3.39 -8.62
CA GLU A 168 -2.86 -2.80 -7.47
C GLU A 168 -1.96 -1.75 -6.81
N LEU A 169 -1.02 -2.17 -5.97
CA LEU A 169 0.02 -1.29 -5.41
C LEU A 169 1.34 -1.50 -6.15
N ASP A 170 1.45 -0.83 -7.30
CA ASP A 170 2.57 -0.96 -8.22
C ASP A 170 3.44 0.31 -8.28
N GLY A 171 3.13 1.35 -7.50
CA GLY A 171 3.90 2.59 -7.47
C GLY A 171 5.14 2.52 -6.58
N SER A 172 6.08 3.44 -6.82
CA SER A 172 7.26 3.61 -5.96
C SER A 172 6.89 3.98 -4.52
N ILE A 173 7.59 3.39 -3.56
CA ILE A 173 7.53 3.79 -2.15
C ILE A 173 8.54 4.92 -1.90
N ARG A 174 8.09 5.99 -1.27
CA ARG A 174 8.91 7.09 -0.78
C ARG A 174 8.81 7.21 0.74
N ILE A 175 9.95 7.15 1.42
CA ILE A 175 10.03 7.35 2.86
C ILE A 175 10.45 8.80 3.19
N LEU A 176 9.72 9.44 4.10
CA LEU A 176 10.22 10.55 4.91
C LEU A 176 10.72 9.96 6.22
N LYS A 177 12.03 10.04 6.50
CA LYS A 177 12.57 9.91 7.87
C LYS A 177 13.00 11.29 8.32
N TYR A 178 12.36 11.80 9.36
CA TYR A 178 12.68 13.07 9.99
C TYR A 178 13.11 12.79 11.42
N ASP A 179 14.41 12.81 11.63
CA ASP A 179 15.08 12.69 12.92
C ASP A 179 15.45 14.11 13.36
N ILE A 180 14.82 14.60 14.43
CA ILE A 180 14.93 16.00 14.89
C ILE A 180 16.23 16.23 15.64
N ASN A 181 16.65 15.25 16.46
CA ASN A 181 17.81 15.39 17.32
C ASN A 181 19.10 14.90 16.65
N GLY A 182 19.00 14.14 15.55
CA GLY A 182 20.11 13.65 14.75
C GLY A 182 20.89 12.51 15.40
N ASP A 183 20.30 11.78 16.36
CA ASP A 183 20.97 10.70 17.07
C ASP A 183 20.92 9.34 16.33
N GLY A 184 20.21 9.29 15.19
CA GLY A 184 20.07 8.11 14.36
C GLY A 184 19.00 7.12 14.83
N ILE A 185 18.36 7.40 15.98
CA ILE A 185 17.30 6.62 16.58
C ILE A 185 15.97 7.28 16.23
N VAL A 186 14.92 6.48 15.98
CA VAL A 186 13.58 7.00 15.73
C VAL A 186 12.82 7.01 17.06
N ASP A 187 12.67 8.19 17.66
CA ASP A 187 11.87 8.39 18.86
C ASP A 187 10.72 9.37 18.62
N ALA A 188 9.50 8.85 18.67
CA ALA A 188 8.30 9.66 18.52
C ALA A 188 8.18 10.75 19.61
N ALA A 189 8.72 10.52 20.81
CA ALA A 189 8.72 11.46 21.93
C ALA A 189 9.72 12.62 21.72
N ALA A 190 10.83 12.37 21.02
CA ALA A 190 11.74 13.42 20.53
C ALA A 190 11.15 14.22 19.35
N GLY A 191 10.01 13.75 18.81
CA GLY A 191 9.32 14.36 17.69
C GLY A 191 9.70 13.77 16.34
N ASP A 192 10.49 12.70 16.32
CA ASP A 192 10.91 12.03 15.09
C ASP A 192 9.73 11.37 14.40
N ARG A 193 9.75 11.35 13.08
CA ARG A 193 8.69 10.76 12.28
C ARG A 193 9.24 9.95 11.13
N VAL A 194 8.59 8.82 10.86
CA VAL A 194 8.79 8.05 9.64
C VAL A 194 7.45 7.90 8.93
N ILE A 195 7.34 8.38 7.71
CA ILE A 195 6.11 8.30 6.90
C ILE A 195 6.43 7.64 5.58
N ALA A 196 5.65 6.61 5.24
CA ALA A 196 5.68 5.95 3.94
C ALA A 196 4.60 6.54 3.04
N TYR A 197 5.01 6.99 1.86
CA TYR A 197 4.15 7.43 0.77
C TYR A 197 4.27 6.47 -0.40
N PHE A 198 3.15 6.08 -0.98
CA PHE A 198 3.12 5.11 -2.08
C PHE A 198 1.88 5.34 -2.92
N GLY A 199 1.87 4.81 -4.14
CA GLY A 199 0.75 4.94 -5.06
C GLY A 199 0.46 3.63 -5.79
N ASN A 200 -0.60 3.62 -6.57
CA ASN A 200 -0.98 2.44 -7.34
C ASN A 200 -0.09 2.18 -8.57
N GLY A 201 0.62 3.18 -9.09
CA GLY A 201 1.34 3.04 -10.37
C GLY A 201 0.34 2.75 -11.50
N ARG A 202 0.52 1.63 -12.21
CA ARG A 202 -0.42 1.20 -13.26
C ARG A 202 -1.82 0.91 -12.73
N GLY A 203 -1.92 0.49 -11.47
CA GLY A 203 -3.17 0.05 -10.85
C GLY A 203 -4.20 1.15 -10.64
N GLY A 204 -3.82 2.41 -10.78
CA GLY A 204 -4.75 3.52 -10.65
C GLY A 204 -4.15 4.83 -10.20
N SER A 205 -5.04 5.70 -9.75
CA SER A 205 -4.76 7.12 -9.56
C SER A 205 -4.67 7.55 -8.10
N MET A 206 -4.46 6.62 -7.15
CA MET A 206 -4.40 6.95 -5.73
C MET A 206 -2.96 7.05 -5.21
N TYR A 207 -2.74 8.00 -4.30
CA TYR A 207 -1.59 8.01 -3.39
C TYR A 207 -2.06 7.83 -1.95
N TYR A 208 -1.20 7.22 -1.15
CA TYR A 208 -1.45 6.88 0.24
C TYR A 208 -0.32 7.36 1.13
N ALA A 209 -0.65 7.64 2.38
CA ALA A 209 0.33 7.91 3.43
C ALA A 209 0.04 7.10 4.69
N VAL A 210 1.08 6.42 5.17
CA VAL A 210 1.07 5.66 6.42
C VAL A 210 2.23 6.11 7.29
N ASP A 211 1.94 6.52 8.52
CA ASP A 211 2.92 6.77 9.55
C ASP A 211 3.43 5.42 10.08
N VAL A 212 4.73 5.20 9.87
CA VAL A 212 5.48 4.02 10.28
C VAL A 212 6.58 4.41 11.27
N THR A 213 6.41 5.52 12.01
CA THR A 213 7.35 5.96 13.07
C THR A 213 7.59 4.85 14.09
N SER A 214 6.56 4.03 14.35
CA SER A 214 6.73 2.72 14.97
C SER A 214 6.61 1.64 13.91
N LYS A 215 7.64 0.80 13.76
CA LYS A 215 7.67 -0.27 12.76
C LYS A 215 6.58 -1.34 12.96
N THR A 216 5.98 -1.44 14.15
CA THR A 216 4.96 -2.47 14.48
C THR A 216 3.55 -1.93 14.66
N THR A 217 3.35 -0.61 14.69
CA THR A 217 2.03 0.01 14.90
C THR A 217 1.77 1.08 13.83
N PRO A 218 1.47 0.67 12.58
CA PRO A 218 1.24 1.60 11.49
C PRO A 218 -0.01 2.45 11.76
N LYS A 219 0.05 3.73 11.37
CA LYS A 219 -1.11 4.62 11.41
C LYS A 219 -1.46 5.12 10.03
N PHE A 220 -2.69 4.89 9.59
CA PHE A 220 -3.18 5.47 8.35
C PHE A 220 -3.33 6.98 8.52
N LEU A 221 -2.73 7.75 7.59
CA LEU A 221 -2.77 9.20 7.61
C LEU A 221 -3.83 9.72 6.64
N TRP A 222 -3.72 9.31 5.38
CA TRP A 222 -4.65 9.72 4.33
C TRP A 222 -4.46 8.90 3.05
N ALA A 223 -5.48 8.97 2.20
CA ALA A 223 -5.44 8.63 0.79
C ALA A 223 -5.92 9.84 -0.03
N ILE A 224 -5.35 10.05 -1.21
CA ILE A 224 -5.78 11.07 -2.16
C ILE A 224 -5.89 10.46 -3.56
N GLY A 225 -6.77 11.00 -4.38
CA GLY A 225 -7.01 10.53 -5.75
C GLY A 225 -8.12 11.34 -6.43
N PRO A 226 -8.79 10.79 -7.47
CA PRO A 226 -9.72 11.55 -8.31
C PRO A 226 -10.89 12.21 -7.56
N ALA A 227 -11.35 11.58 -6.46
CA ALA A 227 -12.41 12.12 -5.61
C ALA A 227 -11.94 13.25 -4.66
N THR A 228 -10.62 13.50 -4.57
CA THR A 228 -10.06 14.57 -3.74
C THR A 228 -10.22 15.90 -4.47
N THR A 229 -10.77 16.91 -3.78
CA THR A 229 -10.92 18.26 -4.32
C THR A 229 -9.58 18.79 -4.86
N GLY A 230 -9.60 19.22 -6.13
CA GLY A 230 -8.41 19.72 -6.83
C GLY A 230 -7.56 18.65 -7.52
N LEU A 231 -7.91 17.37 -7.41
CA LEU A 231 -7.19 16.24 -8.04
C LEU A 231 -8.07 15.43 -8.99
N SER A 232 -9.17 15.98 -9.51
CA SER A 232 -10.06 15.25 -10.42
C SER A 232 -9.39 14.78 -11.71
N GLY A 233 -8.31 15.44 -12.13
CA GLY A 233 -7.51 15.08 -13.31
C GLY A 233 -6.28 14.21 -13.00
N ILE A 234 -6.18 13.63 -11.81
CA ILE A 234 -5.04 12.77 -11.47
C ILE A 234 -5.10 11.45 -12.27
N GLY A 235 -4.07 11.20 -13.05
CA GLY A 235 -3.88 9.97 -13.80
C GLY A 235 -3.19 8.88 -12.98
N GLN A 236 -2.76 7.82 -13.66
CA GLN A 236 -1.99 6.74 -13.06
C GLN A 236 -0.74 7.26 -12.34
N THR A 237 -0.52 6.77 -11.13
CA THR A 237 0.44 7.32 -10.16
C THR A 237 1.88 6.81 -10.36
N TRP A 238 2.40 6.97 -11.57
CA TRP A 238 3.79 6.61 -11.91
C TRP A 238 4.85 7.54 -11.33
N SER A 239 4.46 8.77 -11.00
CA SER A 239 5.37 9.76 -10.45
C SER A 239 5.78 9.36 -9.03
N THR A 240 7.07 9.12 -8.80
CA THR A 240 7.57 8.98 -7.43
C THR A 240 7.45 10.32 -6.71
N PRO A 241 6.68 10.43 -5.60
CA PRO A 241 6.50 11.71 -4.93
C PRO A 241 7.82 12.25 -4.37
N ALA A 242 8.10 13.52 -4.60
CA ALA A 242 9.19 14.25 -3.98
C ALA A 242 8.70 14.92 -2.70
N ILE A 243 9.42 14.72 -1.60
CA ILE A 243 9.14 15.39 -0.34
C ILE A 243 10.03 16.63 -0.25
N THR A 244 9.42 17.79 -0.06
CA THR A 244 10.15 19.06 0.08
C THR A 244 9.47 19.98 1.09
N ARG A 245 10.12 21.10 1.41
CA ARG A 245 9.56 22.14 2.27
C ARG A 245 9.18 23.33 1.43
N VAL A 246 7.91 23.72 1.47
CA VAL A 246 7.40 24.88 0.73
C VAL A 246 6.61 25.74 1.68
N ASN A 247 6.84 27.05 1.65
CA ASN A 247 5.99 27.99 2.36
C ASN A 247 4.80 28.38 1.46
N ALA A 248 3.62 27.83 1.76
CA ALA A 248 2.40 28.09 0.99
C ALA A 248 1.52 29.08 1.77
N SER A 249 1.62 30.36 1.42
CA SER A 249 0.85 31.41 2.09
C SER A 249 -0.65 31.12 2.03
N GLY A 250 -1.33 31.15 3.17
CA GLY A 250 -2.76 30.88 3.29
C GLY A 250 -3.15 29.39 3.36
N ALA A 251 -2.21 28.46 3.23
CA ALA A 251 -2.47 27.04 3.42
C ALA A 251 -2.27 26.62 4.89
N THR A 252 -3.10 25.71 5.38
CA THR A 252 -2.85 25.00 6.64
C THR A 252 -1.69 24.03 6.42
N GLN A 253 -0.54 24.28 7.04
CA GLN A 253 0.67 23.45 6.90
C GLN A 253 1.09 22.85 8.24
N ASN A 254 1.72 21.67 8.20
CA ASN A 254 2.41 21.11 9.37
C ASN A 254 3.58 22.02 9.81
N SER A 255 4.07 21.83 11.04
CA SER A 255 5.15 22.64 11.62
C SER A 255 6.45 22.64 10.78
N GLN A 256 6.67 21.57 10.01
CA GLN A 256 7.85 21.42 9.15
C GLN A 256 7.64 21.94 7.73
N LYS A 257 6.40 22.34 7.38
CA LYS A 257 5.98 22.75 6.03
C LYS A 257 6.31 21.72 4.96
N PHE A 258 6.34 20.45 5.33
CA PHE A 258 6.53 19.37 4.36
C PHE A 258 5.34 19.31 3.42
N VAL A 259 5.65 19.20 2.13
CA VAL A 259 4.70 18.97 1.05
C VAL A 259 5.17 17.80 0.19
N LEU A 260 4.21 17.10 -0.41
CA LEU A 260 4.48 16.15 -1.47
C LEU A 260 4.27 16.85 -2.81
N VAL A 261 5.23 16.68 -3.70
CA VAL A 261 5.19 17.16 -5.08
C VAL A 261 5.31 15.96 -5.99
N PHE A 262 4.35 15.79 -6.89
CA PHE A 262 4.29 14.71 -7.85
C PHE A 262 3.67 15.22 -9.16
N GLY A 263 3.96 14.54 -10.28
CA GLY A 263 3.33 14.83 -11.55
C GLY A 263 1.85 14.44 -11.55
N GLY A 264 1.07 15.04 -12.46
CA GLY A 264 -0.38 14.82 -12.58
C GLY A 264 -0.78 13.38 -12.93
N GLY A 265 0.18 12.51 -13.24
CA GLY A 265 -0.06 11.11 -13.58
C GLY A 265 -0.17 10.88 -15.09
N TYR A 266 -0.23 9.62 -15.48
CA TYR A 266 -0.38 9.21 -16.88
C TYR A 266 -1.85 8.94 -17.19
N ASP A 267 -2.33 9.43 -18.34
CA ASP A 267 -3.65 9.10 -18.83
C ASP A 267 -3.59 7.81 -19.65
N SER A 268 -4.25 6.75 -19.17
CA SER A 268 -4.31 5.48 -19.87
C SER A 268 -5.02 5.56 -21.22
N ALA A 269 -5.81 6.62 -21.48
CA ALA A 269 -6.37 6.87 -22.80
C ALA A 269 -5.27 7.07 -23.86
N GLU A 270 -4.07 7.49 -23.45
CA GLU A 270 -2.90 7.64 -24.31
C GLU A 270 -2.15 6.31 -24.56
N GLU A 271 -2.60 5.17 -23.99
CA GLU A 271 -2.06 3.84 -24.32
C GLU A 271 -2.64 3.34 -25.65
N GLY A 272 -1.77 2.92 -26.57
CA GLY A 272 -2.19 2.12 -27.72
C GLY A 272 -2.66 2.90 -28.95
N TYR A 273 -2.47 4.21 -29.03
CA TYR A 273 -2.54 4.89 -30.32
C TYR A 273 -1.39 4.42 -31.22
N SER A 274 -1.75 3.91 -32.40
CA SER A 274 -0.79 3.83 -33.50
C SER A 274 -0.24 5.23 -33.75
N TYR A 275 1.07 5.37 -33.89
CA TYR A 275 1.72 6.64 -34.24
C TYR A 275 0.99 7.27 -35.42
N GLN A 276 0.15 8.28 -35.18
CA GLN A 276 -0.43 9.08 -36.25
C GLN A 276 0.68 10.03 -36.66
N THR A 277 1.28 9.84 -37.84
CA THR A 277 2.08 10.90 -38.45
C THR A 277 1.18 12.13 -38.49
N SER A 278 1.58 13.19 -37.80
CA SER A 278 0.79 14.42 -37.72
C SER A 278 0.65 15.04 -39.10
N GLU A 279 -0.38 14.65 -39.87
CA GLU A 279 -0.92 15.46 -40.94
C GLU A 279 -1.94 16.42 -40.35
N TYR A 280 -1.46 17.30 -39.48
CA TYR A 280 -2.03 18.63 -39.36
C TYR A 280 -0.94 19.61 -39.76
N PHE A 281 -0.90 19.90 -41.06
CA PHE A 281 -0.35 21.16 -41.51
C PHE A 281 -1.06 22.26 -40.71
N CYS A 282 -0.32 22.91 -39.81
CA CYS A 282 -0.69 24.22 -39.33
C CYS A 282 -0.71 25.14 -40.56
N SER A 283 -1.88 25.32 -41.18
CA SER A 283 -2.09 26.47 -42.04
C SER A 283 -1.87 27.71 -41.19
N PRO A 284 -0.97 28.64 -41.59
CA PRO A 284 -0.68 29.82 -40.79
C PRO A 284 -1.98 30.62 -40.54
N GLY A 285 -2.42 30.72 -39.28
CA GLY A 285 -3.49 31.66 -38.90
C GLY A 285 -4.64 31.15 -38.03
N GLN A 286 -4.60 29.95 -37.46
CA GLN A 286 -5.61 29.54 -36.46
C GLN A 286 -5.02 29.61 -35.04
N PRO A 287 -5.66 30.34 -34.09
CA PRO A 287 -5.19 30.39 -32.71
C PRO A 287 -5.37 29.04 -32.03
N ALA A 288 -4.35 28.63 -31.26
CA ALA A 288 -4.36 27.39 -30.50
C ALA A 288 -5.53 27.36 -29.50
N PRO A 289 -6.20 26.20 -29.32
CA PRO A 289 -7.20 26.06 -28.28
C PRO A 289 -6.55 26.25 -26.90
N ARG A 290 -7.20 27.06 -26.07
CA ARG A 290 -6.76 27.33 -24.70
C ARG A 290 -7.00 26.09 -23.83
N ILE A 291 -5.98 25.71 -23.07
CA ILE A 291 -6.02 24.78 -21.94
C ILE A 291 -6.74 25.47 -20.77
#